data_AF-A0A3E2TSL9-F1
#
_entry.id   AF-A0A3E2TSL9-F1
#
_cell.length_a   1.000
_cell.length_b   1.000
_cell.length_c   1.000
_cell.angle_alpha   90.00
_cell.angle_beta   90.00
_cell.angle_gamma   90.00
#
_symmetry.space_group_name_H-M   'P 1'
#
loop_
_entity.id
_entity.type
_entity.pdbx_description
1 polymer ?
#
loop_
_entity_poly.entity_id
_entity_poly.type
_entity_poly.pdbx_seq_one_letter_code
_entity_poly.pdbx_strand_id
1 'polypeptide(L)'
;MKPIQLTMQAFGSYGKKTVIDFTKPDQNLFLITGDTGSGKTTIFDAIVFALYGEASSVVNRKNGAELQSQFAAASVEPFVELIFSEKEGSEDVHYTVRRVPKHVRPLKRGTGLKEESGSVSLIMSDGTEYPSKETDKKLEEIVGLTKNQFMQVAMIAQGEFMALLRANPMTRK
;
A
#
# COMPACT_ATOMS: atom_id res chain seq x y z
N MET A 1 -12.59 4.86 3.32
CA MET A 1 -11.14 5.14 3.32
C MET A 1 -10.85 6.43 2.57
N LYS A 2 -10.18 7.39 3.22
CA LYS A 2 -9.59 8.58 2.58
C LYS A 2 -8.08 8.61 2.85
N PRO A 3 -7.22 8.54 1.82
CA PRO A 3 -5.77 8.65 2.02
C PRO A 3 -5.40 10.10 2.39
N ILE A 4 -4.46 10.25 3.32
CA ILE A 4 -3.98 11.55 3.82
C ILE A 4 -2.53 11.73 3.41
N GLN A 5 -1.69 10.75 3.70
CA GLN A 5 -0.28 10.78 3.31
C GLN A 5 0.21 9.38 2.99
N LEU A 6 0.96 9.25 1.90
CA LEU A 6 1.68 8.02 1.54
C LEU A 6 3.18 8.30 1.52
N THR A 7 3.93 7.60 2.36
CA THR A 7 5.39 7.60 2.34
C THR A 7 5.89 6.27 1.80
N MET A 8 6.78 6.29 0.81
CA MET A 8 7.41 5.12 0.24
C MET A 8 8.93 5.28 0.26
N GLN A 9 9.66 4.20 0.53
CA GLN A 9 11.11 4.16 0.40
C GLN A 9 11.54 2.81 -0.14
N ALA A 10 12.50 2.81 -1.06
CA ALA A 10 13.03 1.61 -1.71
C ALA A 10 11.91 0.62 -2.12
N PHE A 11 10.81 1.13 -2.65
CA PHE A 11 9.61 0.37 -2.99
C PHE A 11 9.27 0.50 -4.48
N GLY A 12 9.28 -0.61 -5.23
CA GLY A 12 9.02 -0.62 -6.67
C GLY A 12 9.90 0.39 -7.45
N SER A 13 9.29 1.29 -8.22
CA SER A 13 10.00 2.36 -8.94
C SER A 13 10.54 3.48 -8.03
N TYR A 14 10.15 3.54 -6.76
CA TYR A 14 10.55 4.58 -5.81
C TYR A 14 11.78 4.15 -5.00
N GLY A 15 12.98 4.40 -5.53
CA GLY A 15 14.25 4.09 -4.85
C GLY A 15 14.57 5.00 -3.67
N LYS A 16 14.15 6.27 -3.71
CA LYS A 16 14.34 7.24 -2.63
C LYS A 16 13.09 7.36 -1.77
N LYS A 17 13.24 7.94 -0.57
CA LYS A 17 12.09 8.31 0.26
C LYS A 17 11.26 9.37 -0.47
N THR A 18 10.01 9.03 -0.75
CA THR A 18 9.03 9.90 -1.40
C THR A 18 7.80 10.01 -0.51
N VAL A 19 7.35 11.24 -0.29
CA VAL A 19 6.13 11.55 0.48
C VAL A 19 5.12 12.18 -0.48
N ILE A 20 3.94 11.59 -0.53
CA ILE A 20 2.78 12.11 -1.26
C ILE A 20 1.77 12.55 -0.21
N ASP A 21 1.47 13.84 -0.20
CA ASP A 21 0.49 14.44 0.69
C ASP A 21 -0.79 14.71 -0.10
N PHE A 22 -1.83 13.94 0.20
CA PHE A 22 -3.14 14.02 -0.46
C PHE A 22 -4.01 15.15 0.08
N THR A 23 -3.57 15.87 1.11
CA THR A 23 -4.30 17.02 1.68
C THR A 23 -3.99 18.34 0.99
N LYS A 24 -2.92 18.37 0.17
CA LYS A 24 -2.48 19.57 -0.56
C LYS A 24 -3.45 20.05 -1.65
N PRO A 25 -4.11 19.19 -2.42
CA PRO A 25 -5.07 19.66 -3.41
C PRO A 25 -6.31 20.26 -2.72
N ASP A 26 -6.72 21.46 -3.13
CA ASP A 26 -7.94 22.11 -2.63
C ASP A 26 -9.23 21.35 -3.01
N GLN A 27 -9.12 20.43 -3.96
CA GLN A 27 -10.22 19.61 -4.48
C GLN A 27 -9.96 18.13 -4.23
N ASN A 28 -11.05 17.36 -4.09
CA ASN A 28 -10.99 15.90 -3.95
C ASN A 28 -10.63 15.17 -5.27
N LEU A 29 -10.16 15.90 -6.29
CA LEU A 29 -9.74 15.36 -7.58
C LEU A 29 -8.30 15.79 -7.85
N PHE A 30 -7.44 14.81 -8.11
CA PHE A 30 -6.05 15.05 -8.49
C PHE A 30 -5.65 14.11 -9.63
N LEU A 31 -4.65 14.54 -10.40
CA LEU A 31 -4.11 13.79 -11.54
C LEU A 31 -2.68 13.34 -11.24
N ILE A 32 -2.45 12.03 -11.31
CA ILE A 32 -1.11 11.45 -11.33
C ILE A 32 -0.69 11.27 -12.78
N THR A 33 0.29 12.06 -13.23
CA THR A 33 0.81 12.02 -14.61
C THR A 33 2.31 11.75 -14.64
N GLY A 34 2.81 11.29 -15.79
CA GLY A 34 4.21 10.93 -16.02
C GLY A 34 4.35 9.89 -17.12
N ASP A 35 5.57 9.62 -17.56
CA ASP A 35 5.86 8.67 -18.65
C ASP A 35 5.54 7.22 -18.30
N THR A 36 5.37 6.36 -19.30
CA THR A 36 5.28 4.91 -19.08
C THR A 36 6.51 4.41 -18.32
N GLY A 37 6.29 3.65 -17.23
CA GLY A 37 7.37 3.19 -16.35
C GLY A 37 7.78 4.17 -15.25
N SER A 38 7.19 5.37 -15.17
CA SER A 38 7.52 6.38 -14.15
C SER A 38 7.08 6.03 -12.72
N GLY A 39 6.50 4.86 -12.48
CA GLY A 39 6.05 4.41 -11.16
C GLY A 39 4.62 4.81 -10.77
N LYS A 40 3.80 5.32 -11.69
CA LYS A 40 2.38 5.67 -11.40
C LYS A 40 1.61 4.50 -10.77
N THR A 41 1.71 3.32 -11.35
CA THR A 41 1.10 2.09 -10.82
C THR A 41 1.66 1.72 -9.45
N THR A 42 2.94 2.02 -9.18
CA THR A 42 3.57 1.74 -7.89
C THR A 42 2.96 2.53 -6.73
N ILE A 43 2.44 3.74 -6.97
CA ILE A 43 1.68 4.49 -5.95
C ILE A 43 0.46 3.69 -5.50
N PHE A 44 -0.28 3.13 -6.47
CA PHE A 44 -1.46 2.33 -6.20
C PHE A 44 -1.09 0.99 -5.54
N ASP A 45 -0.06 0.31 -6.04
CA ASP A 45 0.46 -0.91 -5.42
C ASP A 45 0.88 -0.67 -3.96
N ALA A 46 1.45 0.50 -3.65
CA ALA A 46 1.86 0.86 -2.30
C ALA A 46 0.65 1.02 -1.36
N ILE A 47 -0.43 1.67 -1.80
CA ILE A 47 -1.65 1.79 -1.00
C ILE A 47 -2.26 0.41 -0.73
N VAL A 48 -2.38 -0.44 -1.75
CA VAL A 48 -2.93 -1.80 -1.59
C VAL A 48 -2.03 -2.64 -0.69
N PHE A 49 -0.70 -2.54 -0.88
CA PHE A 49 0.26 -3.22 -0.03
C PHE A 49 0.15 -2.77 1.42
N ALA A 50 0.07 -1.47 1.68
CA ALA A 50 -0.06 -0.92 3.04
C ALA A 50 -1.31 -1.46 3.75
N LEU A 51 -2.44 -1.54 3.06
CA LEU A 51 -3.69 -2.03 3.64
C LEU A 51 -3.72 -3.56 3.79
N TYR A 52 -3.34 -4.31 2.76
CA TYR A 52 -3.61 -5.74 2.66
C TYR A 52 -2.37 -6.65 2.72
N GLY A 53 -1.17 -6.08 2.80
CA GLY A 53 0.09 -6.84 2.81
C GLY A 53 0.45 -7.49 1.47
N GLU A 54 -0.40 -7.32 0.45
CA GLU A 54 -0.22 -7.87 -0.88
C GLU A 54 -0.27 -6.77 -1.93
N ALA A 55 0.52 -6.87 -3.00
CA ALA A 55 0.46 -5.93 -4.11
C ALA A 55 -0.78 -6.12 -4.99
N SER A 56 -1.16 -5.08 -5.74
CA SER A 56 -2.38 -5.04 -6.56
C SER A 56 -2.29 -5.87 -7.84
N SER A 57 -1.08 -5.99 -8.39
CA SER A 57 -0.83 -6.52 -9.73
C SER A 57 -0.82 -8.05 -9.77
N VAL A 58 -1.69 -8.62 -10.62
CA VAL A 58 -1.80 -10.07 -10.92
C VAL A 58 -0.48 -10.68 -11.42
N VAL A 59 0.43 -9.85 -11.95
CA VAL A 59 1.77 -10.24 -12.42
C VAL A 59 2.76 -10.50 -11.26
N ASN A 60 2.52 -9.92 -10.09
CA ASN A 60 3.47 -9.88 -8.96
C ASN A 60 3.10 -10.86 -7.83
N ARG A 61 2.25 -11.85 -8.11
CA ARG A 61 1.73 -12.80 -7.11
C ARG A 61 2.77 -13.76 -6.52
N LYS A 62 4.01 -13.80 -7.02
CA LYS A 62 4.90 -14.93 -6.73
C LYS A 62 6.01 -14.70 -5.73
N ASN A 63 6.56 -13.50 -5.51
CA ASN A 63 7.61 -13.32 -4.50
C ASN A 63 7.67 -11.88 -3.99
N GLY A 64 7.44 -11.67 -2.68
CA GLY A 64 7.54 -10.35 -2.03
C GLY A 64 8.90 -9.63 -2.21
N ALA A 65 9.92 -10.33 -2.69
CA ALA A 65 11.22 -9.78 -3.10
C ALA A 65 11.12 -8.77 -4.28
N GLU A 66 10.08 -8.84 -5.12
CA GLU A 66 9.88 -7.90 -6.23
C GLU A 66 9.39 -6.51 -5.78
N LEU A 67 8.97 -6.37 -4.51
CA LEU A 67 8.56 -5.08 -3.95
C LEU A 67 9.75 -4.23 -3.50
N GLN A 68 10.93 -4.83 -3.29
CA GLN A 68 12.15 -4.08 -3.03
C GLN A 68 12.63 -3.39 -4.31
N SER A 69 12.84 -2.08 -4.23
CA SER A 69 13.27 -1.29 -5.38
C SER A 69 14.69 -1.65 -5.81
N GLN A 70 14.86 -1.91 -7.12
CA GLN A 70 16.18 -2.04 -7.75
C GLN A 70 16.89 -0.69 -7.92
N PHE A 71 16.19 0.42 -7.70
CA PHE A 71 16.73 1.78 -7.75
C PHE A 71 17.28 2.26 -6.40
N ALA A 72 17.36 1.36 -5.40
CA ALA A 72 17.90 1.62 -4.08
C ALA A 72 19.05 0.64 -3.77
N ALA A 73 20.01 1.08 -2.95
CA ALA A 73 21.00 0.16 -2.40
C ALA A 73 20.32 -0.86 -1.48
N ALA A 74 20.77 -2.12 -1.49
CA ALA A 74 20.21 -3.17 -0.64
C ALA A 74 20.31 -2.89 0.87
N SER A 75 21.14 -1.92 1.28
CA SER A 75 21.23 -1.44 2.66
C SER A 75 20.09 -0.52 3.08
N VAL A 76 19.32 0.01 2.13
CA VAL A 76 18.17 0.87 2.40
C VAL A 76 16.96 -0.01 2.67
N GLU A 77 16.41 0.11 3.89
CA GLU A 77 15.20 -0.63 4.25
C GLU A 77 14.01 -0.15 3.39
N PRO A 78 13.32 -1.09 2.70
CA PRO A 78 12.10 -0.77 1.99
C PRO A 78 10.94 -0.64 2.95
N PHE A 79 10.09 0.36 2.77
CA PHE A 79 8.84 0.46 3.51
C PHE A 79 7.79 1.25 2.75
N VAL A 80 6.54 1.00 3.13
CA VAL A 80 5.40 1.84 2.79
C VAL A 80 4.70 2.22 4.09
N GLU A 81 4.38 3.50 4.23
CA GLU A 81 3.59 4.03 5.33
C GLU A 81 2.43 4.82 4.75
N LEU A 82 1.22 4.48 5.19
CA LEU A 82 -0.02 5.13 4.78
C LEU A 82 -0.71 5.69 6.02
N ILE A 83 -0.94 6.99 6.01
CA ILE A 83 -1.85 7.68 6.90
C ILE A 83 -3.17 7.83 6.15
N PHE A 84 -4.26 7.34 6.72
CA PHE A 84 -5.60 7.43 6.13
C PHE A 84 -6.63 7.71 7.22
N SER A 85 -7.81 8.14 6.80
CA SER A 85 -8.97 8.26 7.68
C SER A 85 -10.15 7.40 7.22
N GLU A 86 -10.95 6.99 8.21
CA GLU A 86 -12.29 6.45 8.04
C GLU A 86 -13.30 7.29 8.80
N LYS A 87 -14.55 7.26 8.35
CA LYS A 87 -15.64 7.91 9.07
C LYS A 87 -16.19 6.96 10.12
N GLU A 88 -16.08 7.33 11.39
CA GLU A 88 -16.82 6.70 12.49
C GLU A 88 -17.92 7.67 12.94
N GLY A 89 -19.16 7.41 12.49
CA GLY A 89 -20.26 8.34 12.68
C GLY A 89 -20.04 9.65 11.92
N SER A 90 -19.82 10.74 12.66
CA SER A 90 -19.57 12.08 12.09
C SER A 90 -18.11 12.52 12.13
N GLU A 91 -17.23 11.74 12.75
CA GLU A 91 -15.82 12.09 12.94
C GLU A 91 -14.90 11.33 11.99
N ASP A 92 -13.85 12.01 11.53
CA ASP A 92 -12.76 11.37 10.79
C ASP A 92 -11.76 10.80 11.79
N VAL A 93 -11.65 9.47 11.80
CA VAL A 93 -10.71 8.74 12.65
C VAL A 93 -9.47 8.39 11.84
N HIS A 94 -8.30 8.73 12.38
CA HIS A 94 -7.02 8.58 11.69
C HIS A 94 -6.30 7.29 12.09
N TYR A 95 -5.69 6.64 11.11
CA TYR A 95 -4.85 5.47 11.31
C TYR A 95 -3.55 5.63 10.54
N THR A 96 -2.47 5.10 11.12
CA THR A 96 -1.17 5.01 10.42
C THR A 96 -0.77 3.55 10.32
N VAL A 97 -0.66 3.04 9.10
CA VAL A 97 -0.12 1.70 8.85
C VAL A 97 1.26 1.82 8.23
N ARG A 98 2.22 1.07 8.77
CA ARG A 98 3.57 0.93 8.19
C ARG A 98 3.84 -0.54 7.90
N ARG A 99 4.22 -0.84 6.66
CA ARG A 99 4.65 -2.16 6.23
C ARG A 99 6.05 -2.15 5.66
N VAL A 100 6.81 -3.17 6.04
CA VAL A 100 8.11 -3.51 5.44
C VAL A 100 7.90 -4.80 4.65
N PRO A 101 8.14 -4.83 3.33
CA PRO A 101 8.07 -6.07 2.57
C PRO A 101 9.23 -7.01 2.95
N LYS A 102 9.08 -8.29 2.62
CA LYS A 102 10.21 -9.23 2.62
C LYS A 102 11.28 -8.67 1.68
N HIS A 103 12.51 -8.57 2.15
CA HIS A 103 13.57 -7.94 1.37
C HIS A 103 14.94 -8.54 1.67
N VAL A 104 15.91 -8.29 0.81
CA VAL A 104 17.29 -8.67 1.05
C VAL A 104 18.09 -7.48 1.53
N ARG A 105 18.95 -7.70 2.51
CA ARG A 105 19.87 -6.68 3.01
C ARG A 105 21.28 -7.24 3.22
N PRO A 106 22.32 -6.42 3.17
CA PRO A 106 23.67 -6.84 3.54
C PRO A 106 23.73 -7.40 4.97
N LEU A 107 24.60 -8.38 5.17
CA LEU A 107 24.95 -8.86 6.50
C LEU A 107 25.56 -7.71 7.33
N LYS A 108 25.23 -7.66 8.63
CA LYS A 108 25.83 -6.69 9.56
C LYS A 108 27.34 -6.91 9.77
N ARG A 109 27.82 -8.14 9.51
CA ARG A 109 29.21 -8.56 9.60
C ARG A 109 29.50 -9.57 8.50
N GLY A 110 30.65 -9.44 7.83
CA GLY A 110 31.07 -10.31 6.73
C GLY A 110 30.50 -9.89 5.36
N THR A 111 30.78 -10.70 4.33
CA THR A 111 30.31 -10.51 2.95
C THR A 111 29.10 -11.40 2.68
N GLY A 112 27.99 -10.82 2.20
CA GLY A 112 26.81 -11.58 1.79
C GLY A 112 25.51 -10.82 2.01
N LEU A 113 24.42 -11.39 1.51
CA LEU A 113 23.05 -10.90 1.67
C LEU A 113 22.28 -11.84 2.61
N LYS A 114 21.36 -11.26 3.38
CA LYS A 114 20.40 -11.97 4.21
C LYS A 114 18.99 -11.56 3.80
N GLU A 115 18.11 -12.54 3.73
CA GLU A 115 16.68 -12.31 3.58
C GLU A 115 16.07 -11.94 4.95
N GLU A 116 15.34 -10.83 4.98
CA GLU A 116 14.61 -10.32 6.14
C GLU A 116 13.11 -10.49 5.88
N SER A 117 12.39 -10.99 6.89
CA SER A 117 10.93 -11.13 6.82
C SER A 117 10.26 -9.76 6.80
N GLY A 118 9.10 -9.69 6.15
CA GLY A 118 8.27 -8.49 6.22
C GLY A 118 7.67 -8.26 7.61
N SER A 119 7.21 -7.04 7.85
CA SER A 119 6.54 -6.65 9.09
C SER A 119 5.40 -5.68 8.83
N VAL A 120 4.48 -5.59 9.80
CA VAL A 120 3.38 -4.63 9.80
C VAL A 120 3.27 -4.00 11.19
N SER A 121 2.98 -2.70 11.22
CA SER A 121 2.63 -1.93 12.41
C SER A 121 1.41 -1.06 12.07
N LEU A 122 0.47 -0.97 13.01
CA LEU A 122 -0.73 -0.15 12.91
C LEU A 122 -0.83 0.71 14.16
N ILE A 123 -0.89 2.02 13.98
CA ILE A 123 -1.12 3.00 15.03
C ILE A 123 -2.58 3.45 14.92
N MET A 124 -3.31 3.30 16.01
CA MET A 124 -4.70 3.70 16.18
C MET A 124 -4.79 5.23 16.38
N SER A 125 -6.00 5.77 16.33
CA SER A 125 -6.25 7.22 16.48
C SER A 125 -5.84 7.80 17.84
N ASP A 126 -5.84 6.96 18.89
CA ASP A 126 -5.37 7.31 20.23
C ASP A 126 -3.83 7.22 20.39
N GLY A 127 -3.11 6.89 19.30
CA GLY A 127 -1.67 6.74 19.28
C GLY A 127 -1.17 5.37 19.77
N THR A 128 -2.06 4.45 20.14
CA THR A 128 -1.67 3.10 20.55
C THR A 128 -1.25 2.25 19.37
N GLU A 129 -0.22 1.43 19.56
CA GLU A 129 0.18 0.43 18.56
C GLU A 129 -0.65 -0.84 18.71
N TYR A 130 -1.32 -1.24 17.65
CA TYR A 130 -2.15 -2.43 17.59
C TYR A 130 -1.29 -3.70 17.41
N PRO A 131 -1.66 -4.85 18.02
CA PRO A 131 -0.89 -6.09 17.89
C PRO A 131 -0.67 -6.53 16.43
N SER A 132 0.60 -6.69 16.04
CA SER A 132 1.00 -6.98 14.65
C SER A 132 0.36 -8.24 14.05
N LYS A 133 0.09 -9.26 14.86
CA LYS A 133 -0.56 -10.52 14.41
C LYS A 133 -2.04 -10.35 14.05
N GLU A 134 -2.69 -9.31 14.57
CA GLU A 134 -4.11 -9.03 14.36
C GLU A 134 -4.32 -7.85 13.42
N THR A 135 -3.24 -7.15 13.05
CA THR A 135 -3.28 -5.94 12.21
C THR A 135 -3.94 -6.17 10.85
N ASP A 136 -3.65 -7.28 10.17
CA ASP A 136 -4.24 -7.55 8.85
C ASP A 136 -5.77 -7.61 8.92
N LYS A 137 -6.28 -8.39 9.87
CA LYS A 137 -7.72 -8.51 10.11
C LYS A 137 -8.33 -7.18 10.54
N LYS A 138 -7.64 -6.44 11.42
CA LYS A 138 -8.12 -5.14 11.89
C LYS A 138 -8.17 -4.11 10.77
N LEU A 139 -7.21 -4.10 9.85
CA LEU A 139 -7.21 -3.24 8.67
C LEU A 139 -8.38 -3.55 7.74
N GLU A 140 -8.68 -4.84 7.50
CA GLU A 140 -9.85 -5.24 6.72
C GLU A 140 -11.16 -4.80 7.38
N GLU A 141 -11.26 -4.90 8.71
CA GLU A 141 -12.41 -4.43 9.48
C GLU A 141 -12.59 -2.90 9.42
N ILE A 142 -11.49 -2.15 9.54
CA ILE A 142 -11.50 -0.67 9.48
C ILE A 142 -11.91 -0.19 8.07
N VAL A 143 -11.30 -0.75 7.02
CA VAL A 143 -11.60 -0.36 5.64
C VAL A 143 -12.98 -0.87 5.19
N GLY A 144 -13.46 -1.96 5.80
CA GLY A 144 -14.76 -2.56 5.51
C GLY A 144 -14.83 -3.27 4.15
N LEU A 145 -13.70 -3.42 3.45
CA LEU A 145 -13.60 -4.06 2.14
C LEU A 145 -12.43 -5.04 2.14
N THR A 146 -12.69 -6.23 1.60
CA THR A 146 -11.61 -7.16 1.23
C THR A 146 -10.73 -6.54 0.14
N LYS A 147 -9.50 -7.04 -0.03
CA LYS A 147 -8.60 -6.62 -1.11
C LYS A 147 -9.32 -6.60 -2.47
N ASN A 148 -10.00 -7.68 -2.84
CA ASN A 148 -10.67 -7.78 -4.14
C ASN A 148 -11.78 -6.74 -4.32
N GLN A 149 -12.57 -6.49 -3.26
CA GLN A 149 -13.61 -5.46 -3.30
C GLN A 149 -13.00 -4.06 -3.37
N PHE A 150 -11.94 -3.81 -2.60
CA PHE A 150 -11.21 -2.55 -2.65
C PHE A 150 -10.64 -2.28 -4.05
N MET A 151 -10.01 -3.29 -4.66
CA MET A 151 -9.54 -3.22 -6.04
C MET A 151 -10.68 -2.84 -6.99
N GLN A 152 -11.85 -3.49 -6.90
CA GLN A 152 -12.97 -3.22 -7.80
C GLN A 152 -13.62 -1.84 -7.62
N VAL A 153 -13.67 -1.34 -6.38
CA VAL A 153 -14.41 -0.11 -6.04
C VAL A 153 -13.50 1.12 -6.04
N ALA A 154 -12.31 1.01 -5.44
CA ALA A 154 -11.38 2.14 -5.31
C ALA A 154 -10.46 2.28 -6.54
N MET A 155 -10.29 1.23 -7.35
CA MET A 155 -9.44 1.26 -8.52
C MET A 155 -10.15 0.72 -9.76
N ILE A 156 -10.55 1.64 -10.64
CA ILE A 156 -10.93 1.25 -11.99
C ILE A 156 -9.64 1.03 -12.78
N ALA A 157 -9.09 -0.19 -12.71
CA ALA A 157 -7.92 -0.56 -13.49
C ALA A 157 -8.22 -0.37 -14.99
N GLN A 158 -7.21 0.09 -15.73
CA GLN A 158 -7.31 0.35 -17.17
C GLN A 158 -7.69 -0.95 -17.91
N GLY A 159 -8.94 -1.04 -18.38
CA GLY A 159 -9.50 -2.22 -19.06
C GLY A 159 -10.50 -3.04 -18.23
N GLU A 160 -10.47 -2.97 -16.90
CA GLU A 160 -11.39 -3.72 -16.02
C GLU A 160 -12.74 -3.03 -15.83
N PHE A 161 -12.86 -1.76 -16.23
CA PHE A 161 -14.15 -1.05 -16.25
C PHE A 161 -15.22 -1.80 -17.08
N MET A 162 -14.81 -2.38 -18.20
CA MET A 162 -15.71 -3.19 -19.03
C MET A 162 -16.14 -4.48 -18.32
N ALA A 163 -15.29 -5.06 -17.48
CA ALA A 163 -15.64 -6.23 -16.67
C ALA A 163 -16.63 -5.85 -15.55
N LEU A 164 -16.47 -4.67 -14.95
CA LEU A 164 -17.43 -4.13 -13.96
C LEU A 164 -18.82 -3.89 -14.58
N LEU A 165 -18.87 -3.32 -15.79
CA LEU A 165 -20.13 -3.13 -16.53
C LEU A 165 -20.79 -4.45 -16.94
N ARG A 166 -20.00 -5.50 -17.19
CA ARG A 166 -20.46 -6.84 -17.57
C ARG A 166 -20.67 -7.78 -16.38
N ALA A 167 -20.34 -7.35 -15.16
CA ALA A 167 -20.48 -8.16 -13.97
C ALA A 167 -21.96 -8.46 -13.71
N ASN A 168 -22.27 -9.76 -13.56
CA ASN A 168 -23.63 -10.22 -13.37
C ASN A 168 -24.19 -9.71 -12.02
N PRO A 169 -25.44 -9.22 -11.95
CA PRO A 169 -26.01 -8.65 -10.71
C PRO A 169 -25.97 -9.62 -9.51
N MET A 170 -25.95 -10.93 -9.77
CA MET A 170 -25.97 -11.99 -8.76
C MET A 170 -24.62 -12.20 -8.03
N THR A 171 -23.51 -11.65 -8.53
CA THR A 171 -22.18 -11.74 -7.86
C THR A 171 -21.82 -10.48 -7.07
N ARG A 172 -22.78 -9.58 -6.82
CA ARG A 172 -22.61 -8.34 -6.02
C ARG A 172 -23.00 -8.49 -4.54
N LYS A 173 -22.84 -9.68 -3.95
CA LYS A 173 -23.05 -9.90 -2.51
C LYS A 173 -21.73 -10.02 -1.77
#